data_AF-A0A1I1X020-F1
#
_entry.id   AF-A0A1I1X020-F1
#
_cell.length_a   1.000
_cell.length_b   1.000
_cell.length_c   1.000
_cell.angle_alpha   90.00
_cell.angle_beta   90.00
_cell.angle_gamma   90.00
#
_symmetry.space_group_name_H-M   'P 1'
#
loop_
_entity.id
_entity.type
_entity.pdbx_description
1 polymer ?
#
loop_
_entity_poly.entity_id
_entity_poly.type
_entity_poly.pdbx_seq_one_letter_code
_entity_poly.pdbx_strand_id
1 'polypeptide(L)'
;MKKKKSEKFLKNSLQLLALQFPDIRIRYGYETVLTDTHIVELIPDECDSNETLLNACSAIGTAFSARFFCENVIFTSSDNSLEIKEPIFEWNNGISEFDRLYNKMCAPYLSDSKEDNNTEPLVEKDMLRC
;
A
#
# COMPACT_ATOMS: atom_id res chain seq x y z
N MET A 1 27.46 -6.17 0.28
CA MET A 1 26.93 -4.77 0.24
C MET A 1 25.98 -4.46 -0.94
N LYS A 2 25.72 -5.38 -1.89
CA LYS A 2 24.84 -5.11 -3.05
C LYS A 2 23.32 -5.12 -2.73
N LYS A 3 22.86 -6.04 -1.87
CA LYS A 3 21.43 -6.19 -1.48
C LYS A 3 20.75 -4.91 -0.99
N LYS A 4 21.49 -4.01 -0.32
CA LYS A 4 20.94 -2.72 0.14
C LYS A 4 20.56 -1.76 -1.00
N LYS A 5 21.08 -1.95 -2.21
CA LYS A 5 20.84 -1.07 -3.35
C LYS A 5 19.58 -1.47 -4.14
N SER A 6 19.39 -2.77 -4.38
CA SER A 6 18.18 -3.32 -5.02
C SER A 6 16.95 -3.09 -4.16
N GLU A 7 17.06 -3.40 -2.86
CA GLU A 7 15.99 -3.13 -1.88
C GLU A 7 15.65 -1.63 -1.82
N LYS A 8 16.66 -0.74 -1.78
CA LYS A 8 16.41 0.71 -1.78
C LYS A 8 15.75 1.18 -3.07
N PHE A 9 16.13 0.62 -4.22
CA PHE A 9 15.48 0.93 -5.49
C PHE A 9 14.01 0.52 -5.45
N LEU A 10 13.72 -0.73 -5.05
CA LEU A 10 12.34 -1.23 -4.96
C LEU A 10 11.53 -0.43 -3.95
N LYS A 11 12.08 -0.14 -2.76
CA LYS A 11 11.42 0.68 -1.75
C LYS A 11 10.94 2.02 -2.30
N ASN A 12 11.80 2.72 -3.05
CA ASN A 12 11.43 4.01 -3.65
C ASN A 12 10.40 3.83 -4.78
N SER A 13 10.59 2.84 -5.65
CA SER A 13 9.69 2.59 -6.77
C SER A 13 8.29 2.18 -6.29
N LEU A 14 8.20 1.31 -5.29
CA LEU A 14 6.94 0.85 -4.70
C LEU A 14 6.25 1.94 -3.90
N GLN A 15 7.00 2.83 -3.25
CA GLN A 15 6.42 4.02 -2.62
C GLN A 15 5.76 4.94 -3.66
N LEU A 16 6.39 5.16 -4.82
CA LEU A 16 5.79 5.95 -5.90
C LEU A 16 4.57 5.22 -6.51
N LEU A 17 4.66 3.90 -6.65
CA LEU A 17 3.55 3.08 -7.13
C LEU A 17 2.34 3.20 -6.19
N ALA A 18 2.54 3.09 -4.87
CA ALA A 18 1.49 3.27 -3.87
C ALA A 18 0.88 4.67 -3.89
N LEU A 19 1.64 5.71 -4.27
CA LEU A 19 1.11 7.07 -4.40
C LEU A 19 0.25 7.22 -5.67
N GLN A 20 0.61 6.52 -6.74
CA GLN A 20 -0.13 6.54 -7.99
C GLN A 20 -1.42 5.71 -7.92
N PHE A 21 -1.40 4.62 -7.16
CA PHE A 21 -2.52 3.70 -6.97
C PHE A 21 -2.85 3.62 -5.47
N PRO A 22 -3.61 4.58 -4.93
CA PRO A 22 -3.92 4.60 -3.50
C PRO A 22 -4.77 3.40 -3.09
N ASP A 23 -5.63 2.91 -3.97
CA ASP A 23 -6.59 1.84 -3.66
C ASP A 23 -5.95 0.44 -3.54
N ILE A 24 -4.66 0.31 -3.88
CA ILE A 24 -3.91 -0.93 -3.70
C ILE A 24 -2.99 -0.85 -2.47
N ARG A 25 -2.98 -1.94 -1.73
CA ARG A 25 -1.98 -2.28 -0.74
C ARG A 25 -0.86 -3.06 -1.42
N ILE A 26 0.37 -2.65 -1.15
CA ILE A 26 1.58 -3.27 -1.67
C ILE A 26 2.36 -3.87 -0.51
N ARG A 27 2.63 -5.18 -0.55
CA ARG A 27 3.53 -5.86 0.39
C ARG A 27 4.82 -6.25 -0.31
N TYR A 28 5.95 -6.12 0.38
CA TYR A 28 7.25 -6.51 -0.15
C TYR A 28 7.93 -7.51 0.76
N GLY A 29 8.47 -8.56 0.15
CA GLY A 29 9.22 -9.63 0.79
C GLY A 29 10.47 -9.97 -0.02
N TYR A 30 11.37 -10.72 0.60
CA TYR A 30 12.60 -11.15 -0.05
C TYR A 30 12.92 -12.60 0.32
N GLU A 31 12.96 -13.45 -0.69
CA GLU A 31 13.26 -14.87 -0.55
C GLU A 31 14.75 -15.12 -0.84
N THR A 32 15.50 -15.40 0.22
CA THR A 32 16.96 -15.61 0.16
C THR A 32 17.38 -17.05 0.01
N VAL A 33 16.50 -18.01 0.31
CA VAL A 33 16.92 -19.41 0.51
C VAL A 33 17.27 -20.08 -0.81
N LEU A 34 16.57 -19.74 -1.90
CA LEU A 34 16.68 -20.47 -3.17
C LEU A 34 17.06 -19.60 -4.37
N THR A 35 16.57 -18.36 -4.48
CA THR A 35 16.58 -17.64 -5.78
C THR A 35 16.90 -16.15 -5.71
N ASP A 36 17.34 -15.61 -4.55
CA ASP A 36 17.59 -14.16 -4.34
C ASP A 36 16.48 -13.30 -4.99
N THR A 37 15.23 -13.62 -4.66
CA THR A 37 14.04 -13.10 -5.34
C THR A 37 13.29 -12.12 -4.47
N HIS A 38 13.06 -10.92 -5.01
CA HIS A 38 12.18 -9.91 -4.48
C HIS A 38 10.74 -10.25 -4.85
N ILE A 39 9.87 -10.33 -3.86
CA ILE A 39 8.45 -10.62 -4.07
C ILE A 39 7.69 -9.34 -3.72
N VAL A 40 6.84 -8.90 -4.64
CA VAL A 40 5.97 -7.74 -4.47
C VAL A 40 4.55 -8.24 -4.66
N GLU A 41 3.74 -8.10 -3.63
CA GLU A 41 2.35 -8.52 -3.66
C GLU A 41 1.42 -7.30 -3.70
N LEU A 42 0.47 -7.33 -4.62
CA LEU A 42 -0.53 -6.27 -4.85
C LEU A 42 -1.91 -6.77 -4.40
N ILE A 43 -2.61 -5.96 -3.60
CA ILE A 43 -3.90 -6.32 -3.00
C ILE A 43 -4.84 -5.09 -3.04
N PRO A 44 -6.05 -5.16 -3.62
CA PRO A 44 -6.67 -6.30 -4.27
C PRO A 44 -5.95 -6.69 -5.58
N ASP A 45 -6.28 -7.87 -6.11
CA ASP A 45 -5.78 -8.32 -7.42
C ASP A 45 -6.40 -7.48 -8.54
N GLU A 46 -5.74 -6.36 -8.86
CA GLU A 46 -6.09 -5.54 -10.00
C GLU A 46 -5.00 -5.53 -11.07
N CYS A 47 -3.92 -6.30 -10.91
CA CYS A 47 -2.79 -6.18 -11.83
C CYS A 47 -3.20 -6.58 -13.26
N ASP A 48 -4.00 -7.63 -13.41
CA ASP A 48 -4.42 -8.11 -14.73
C ASP A 48 -5.63 -7.36 -15.30
N SER A 49 -6.40 -6.68 -14.44
CA SER A 49 -7.59 -5.91 -14.85
C SER A 49 -7.32 -4.42 -15.03
N ASN A 50 -6.21 -3.91 -14.51
CA ASN A 50 -5.78 -2.52 -14.60
C ASN A 50 -4.49 -2.41 -15.44
N GLU A 51 -4.66 -2.18 -16.75
CA GLU A 51 -3.55 -2.05 -17.71
C GLU A 51 -2.51 -0.99 -17.28
N THR A 52 -2.94 0.08 -16.58
CA THR A 52 -2.03 1.12 -16.10
C THR A 52 -1.15 0.61 -14.97
N LEU A 53 -1.71 -0.17 -14.04
CA LEU A 53 -0.96 -0.81 -12.96
C LEU A 53 0.01 -1.86 -13.51
N LEU A 54 -0.43 -2.69 -14.45
CA LEU A 54 0.40 -3.69 -15.12
C LEU A 54 1.61 -3.05 -15.81
N ASN A 55 1.39 -1.97 -16.56
CA ASN A 55 2.44 -1.22 -17.24
C ASN A 55 3.43 -0.60 -16.25
N ALA A 56 2.95 -0.06 -15.12
CA ALA A 56 3.81 0.47 -14.07
C ALA A 56 4.68 -0.61 -13.43
N CYS A 57 4.10 -1.78 -13.11
CA CYS A 57 4.84 -2.93 -12.58
C CYS A 57 5.89 -3.44 -13.57
N SER A 58 5.52 -3.56 -14.85
CA SER A 58 6.41 -3.97 -15.94
C SER A 58 7.59 -3.02 -16.14
N ALA A 59 7.34 -1.71 -16.03
CA ALA A 59 8.38 -0.69 -16.11
C ALA A 59 9.37 -0.80 -14.93
N ILE A 60 8.86 -1.02 -13.71
CA ILE A 60 9.70 -1.26 -12.53
C ILE A 60 10.54 -2.53 -12.72
N GLY A 61 9.92 -3.63 -13.15
CA GLY A 61 10.60 -4.91 -13.40
C GLY A 61 11.70 -4.79 -14.45
N THR A 62 11.45 -4.10 -15.55
CA THR A 62 12.44 -3.85 -16.61
C THR A 62 13.59 -2.97 -16.11
N ALA A 63 13.30 -1.90 -15.38
CA ALA A 63 14.33 -1.05 -14.79
C ALA A 63 15.16 -1.77 -13.72
N PHE A 64 14.54 -2.72 -13.00
CA PHE A 64 15.20 -3.55 -12.01
C PHE A 64 16.18 -4.52 -12.68
N SER A 65 15.71 -5.32 -13.65
CA SER A 65 16.54 -6.33 -14.33
C SER A 65 17.72 -5.72 -15.07
N ALA A 66 17.54 -4.53 -15.66
CA ALA A 66 18.62 -3.78 -16.29
C ALA A 66 19.73 -3.34 -15.31
N ARG A 67 19.43 -3.21 -14.01
CA ARG A 67 20.36 -2.72 -12.98
C ARG A 67 20.92 -3.83 -12.09
N PHE A 68 20.15 -4.90 -11.89
CA PHE A 68 20.43 -5.94 -10.89
C PHE A 68 20.36 -7.34 -11.53
N PHE A 69 21.29 -7.64 -12.43
CA PHE A 69 21.28 -8.86 -13.27
C PHE A 69 21.23 -10.21 -12.52
N CYS A 70 21.64 -10.26 -11.24
CA CYS A 70 21.66 -11.49 -10.44
C CYS A 70 20.49 -11.60 -9.45
N GLU A 71 19.56 -10.64 -9.48
CA GLU A 71 18.41 -10.58 -8.58
C GLU A 71 17.14 -10.59 -9.43
N ASN A 72 16.09 -11.24 -8.94
CA ASN A 72 14.79 -11.27 -9.63
C ASN A 72 13.76 -10.46 -8.85
N VAL A 73 12.82 -9.84 -9.53
CA VAL A 73 11.63 -9.24 -8.91
C VAL A 73 10.39 -9.85 -9.55
N ILE A 74 9.46 -10.30 -8.71
CA ILE A 74 8.19 -10.89 -9.13
C ILE A 74 7.08 -10.07 -8.52
N PHE A 75 6.13 -9.67 -9.35
CA PHE A 75 4.88 -9.06 -8.92
C PHE A 75 3.81 -10.15 -8.90
N THR A 76 3.10 -10.29 -7.78
CA THR A 76 2.05 -11.27 -7.58
C THR A 76 0.79 -10.59 -7.06
N SER A 77 -0.35 -11.20 -7.34
CA SER A 77 -1.61 -10.87 -6.69
C SER A 77 -1.97 -11.87 -5.60
N SER A 78 -2.91 -11.52 -4.70
CA SER A 78 -3.16 -12.22 -3.43
C SER A 78 -3.59 -13.69 -3.53
N ASP A 79 -3.83 -14.21 -4.73
CA ASP A 79 -4.36 -15.56 -4.94
C ASP A 79 -3.28 -16.59 -5.33
N ASN A 80 -2.01 -16.16 -5.43
CA ASN A 80 -0.90 -17.07 -5.71
C ASN A 80 -0.31 -17.68 -4.43
N SER A 81 0.14 -18.94 -4.55
CA SER A 81 0.84 -19.75 -3.54
C SER A 81 2.14 -19.15 -2.96
N LEU A 82 2.47 -17.91 -3.32
CA LEU A 82 3.62 -17.11 -2.90
C LEU A 82 3.19 -15.95 -1.98
N GLU A 83 2.23 -16.21 -1.09
CA GLU A 83 1.78 -15.22 -0.11
C GLU A 83 2.95 -14.81 0.81
N ILE A 84 3.19 -13.50 0.91
CA ILE A 84 4.20 -12.95 1.82
C ILE A 84 3.64 -13.00 3.24
N LYS A 85 4.03 -14.02 4.00
CA LYS A 85 3.60 -14.19 5.41
C LYS A 85 4.08 -13.07 6.33
N GLU A 86 5.31 -12.62 6.12
CA GLU A 86 5.94 -11.55 6.91
C GLU A 86 6.57 -10.51 5.96
N PRO A 87 5.86 -9.42 5.64
CA PRO A 87 6.40 -8.40 4.76
C PRO A 87 7.51 -7.60 5.45
N ILE A 88 8.58 -7.32 4.70
CA ILE A 88 9.66 -6.42 5.12
C ILE A 88 9.17 -4.97 5.06
N PHE A 89 8.39 -4.63 4.03
CA PHE A 89 7.75 -3.34 3.89
C PHE A 89 6.31 -3.51 3.43
N GLU A 90 5.44 -2.60 3.86
CA GLU A 90 4.06 -2.52 3.44
C GLU A 90 3.71 -1.06 3.15
N TRP A 91 2.98 -0.84 2.05
CA TRP A 91 2.40 0.44 1.70
C TRP A 91 0.89 0.26 1.55
N ASN A 92 0.15 1.09 2.26
CA ASN A 92 -1.31 1.14 2.20
C ASN A 92 -1.71 2.61 2.16
N ASN A 93 -1.67 3.20 0.97
CA ASN A 93 -1.95 4.63 0.79
C ASN A 93 -3.45 4.93 0.69
N GLY A 94 -4.31 3.91 0.57
CA GLY A 94 -5.76 4.07 0.40
C GLY A 94 -6.50 4.57 1.63
N ILE A 95 -5.83 4.66 2.77
CA ILE A 95 -6.44 5.12 4.03
C ILE A 95 -5.49 6.09 4.75
N SER A 96 -4.18 5.82 4.76
CA SER A 96 -3.22 6.54 5.61
C SER A 96 -2.93 8.00 5.21
N GLU A 97 -2.88 8.37 3.92
CA GLU A 97 -2.63 9.77 3.53
C GLU A 97 -3.89 10.63 3.69
N PHE A 98 -5.06 10.10 3.32
CA PHE A 98 -6.33 10.77 3.62
C PHE A 98 -6.53 10.91 5.12
N ASP A 99 -6.35 9.86 5.92
CA ASP A 99 -6.46 9.96 7.38
C ASP A 99 -5.34 10.81 7.98
N ARG A 100 -4.11 10.81 7.46
CA ARG A 100 -3.07 11.75 7.90
C ARG A 100 -3.45 13.18 7.60
N LEU A 101 -3.95 13.46 6.40
CA LEU A 101 -4.34 14.80 5.97
C LEU A 101 -5.60 15.25 6.71
N TYR A 102 -6.61 14.38 6.82
CA TYR A 102 -7.82 14.57 7.61
C TYR A 102 -7.48 14.80 9.08
N ASN A 103 -6.70 13.92 9.72
CA ASN A 103 -6.28 14.13 11.11
C ASN A 103 -5.41 15.38 11.25
N LYS A 104 -4.56 15.72 10.28
CA LYS A 104 -3.78 16.98 10.30
C LYS A 104 -4.65 18.23 10.11
N MET A 105 -5.71 18.14 9.29
CA MET A 105 -6.64 19.24 9.03
C MET A 105 -7.68 19.39 10.14
N CYS A 106 -8.12 18.28 10.75
CA CYS A 106 -9.19 18.22 11.74
C CYS A 106 -8.68 18.23 13.19
N ALA A 107 -7.43 17.83 13.47
CA ALA A 107 -6.84 17.89 14.82
C ALA A 107 -6.93 19.27 15.49
N PRO A 108 -6.78 20.42 14.77
CA PRO A 108 -6.98 21.74 15.37
C PRO A 108 -8.42 22.05 15.78
N TYR A 109 -9.40 21.30 15.27
CA TYR A 109 -10.84 21.53 15.48
C TYR A 109 -11.48 20.48 16.40
N LEU A 110 -10.78 19.39 16.73
CA LEU A 110 -11.26 18.31 17.60
C LEU A 110 -10.82 18.49 19.07
N SER A 111 -10.00 19.50 19.40
CA SER A 111 -9.48 19.71 20.75
C SER A 111 -10.45 20.37 21.74
N ASP A 112 -11.69 20.67 21.33
CA ASP A 112 -12.65 21.39 22.18
C ASP A 112 -13.78 20.53 22.76
N SER A 113 -13.90 19.24 22.44
CA SER A 113 -14.81 18.37 23.19
C SER A 113 -14.15 17.86 24.47
N LYS A 114 -13.95 18.76 25.44
CA LYS A 114 -13.98 18.35 26.84
C LYS A 114 -15.37 17.80 27.12
N GLU A 115 -15.39 16.69 27.83
CA GLU A 115 -16.56 16.00 28.36
C GLU A 115 -17.56 17.00 28.98
N ASP A 116 -18.72 17.17 28.35
CA ASP A 116 -19.93 17.51 29.08
C ASP A 116 -20.69 16.21 29.33
N ASN A 117 -20.39 15.61 30.48
CA ASN A 117 -21.29 14.69 31.15
C ASN A 117 -22.59 15.46 31.46
N ASN A 118 -23.56 15.41 30.54
CA ASN A 118 -25.01 15.54 30.73
C ASN A 118 -25.66 16.03 29.43
N THR A 119 -26.14 15.14 28.57
CA THR A 119 -27.40 15.29 27.82
C THR A 119 -27.77 13.91 27.22
N GLU A 120 -29.02 13.52 27.42
CA GLU A 120 -29.65 12.27 26.99
C GLU A 120 -29.49 11.93 25.49
N PRO A 121 -29.65 10.64 25.10
CA PRO A 121 -29.49 10.22 23.71
C PRO A 121 -30.59 10.83 22.81
N LEU A 122 -30.18 11.59 21.79
CA LEU A 122 -31.06 11.99 20.70
C LEU A 122 -31.37 10.77 19.84
N VAL A 123 -32.52 10.20 20.18
CA VAL A 123 -33.32 9.22 19.46
C VAL A 123 -33.34 9.49 17.95
N GLU A 124 -32.94 8.48 17.16
CA GLU A 124 -33.35 8.32 15.76
C GLU A 124 -34.86 8.52 15.66
N LYS A 125 -35.32 9.56 14.96
CA LYS A 125 -36.67 9.61 14.38
C LYS A 125 -36.78 10.64 13.27
N ASP A 126 -37.35 10.16 12.17
CA ASP A 126 -38.07 10.92 11.16
C ASP A 126 -37.24 11.66 10.09
N MET A 127 -36.67 10.87 9.16
CA MET A 127 -36.73 11.25 7.74
C MET A 127 -37.79 10.42 7.03
N LEU A 128 -39.04 10.79 7.24
CA LEU A 128 -40.12 10.52 6.29
C LEU A 128 -41.05 11.74 6.25
N ARG A 129 -41.29 12.24 5.04
CA ARG A 129 -42.12 13.40 4.62
C ARG A 129 -41.32 14.71 4.66
N CYS A 130 -41.09 15.41 3.55
CA CYS A 130 -41.97 15.68 2.41
C CYS A 130 -41.26 15.56 1.06
#